data_AF-A0A7C1ZIY3-F1
#
_entry.id   AF-A0A7C1ZIY3-F1
#
_cell.length_a   1.000
_cell.length_b   1.000
_cell.length_c   1.000
_cell.angle_alpha   90.00
_cell.angle_beta   90.00
_cell.angle_gamma   90.00
#
_symmetry.space_group_name_H-M   'P 1'
#
loop_
_entity.id
_entity.type
_entity.pdbx_description
1 polymer ?
#
loop_
_entity_poly.entity_id
_entity_poly.type
_entity_poly.pdbx_seq_one_letter_code
_entity_poly.pdbx_strand_id
1 'polypeptide(L)' 'MRPIRASEIGTYLYCQRAWWFQLHGHTSDNPADLVVGHELHDRHGRTVIAAGCIRALAYAFLLLAVVLVTIYFTRQLV' A
#
# COMPACT_ATOMS: atom_id res chain seq x y z
N MET A 1 -23.27 -5.66 -12.61
CA MET A 1 -23.01 -5.17 -11.24
C MET A 1 -21.66 -4.48 -11.23
N ARG A 2 -21.54 -3.28 -10.65
CA ARG A 2 -20.26 -2.55 -10.57
C ARG A 2 -19.52 -2.94 -9.28
N PRO A 3 -18.21 -3.25 -9.31
CA PRO A 3 -17.45 -3.51 -8.09
C PRO A 3 -17.37 -2.25 -7.23
N ILE A 4 -17.49 -2.42 -5.91
CA ILE A 4 -17.36 -1.35 -4.92
C ILE A 4 -15.86 -1.16 -4.64
N ARG A 5 -15.35 0.07 -4.80
CA ARG A 5 -13.95 0.40 -4.48
C ARG A 5 -13.75 0.51 -2.97
N ALA A 6 -12.54 0.25 -2.48
CA ALA A 6 -12.22 0.43 -1.06
C ALA A 6 -12.50 1.85 -0.55
N SER A 7 -12.27 2.89 -1.39
CA SER A 7 -12.59 4.28 -1.05
C SER A 7 -14.09 4.56 -0.91
N GLU A 8 -14.93 3.80 -1.60
CA GLU A 8 -16.39 3.91 -1.50
C GLU A 8 -16.90 3.36 -0.18
N ILE A 9 -16.28 2.29 0.35
CA ILE A 9 -16.59 1.75 1.67
C ILE A 9 -16.34 2.82 2.73
N GLY A 10 -15.20 3.51 2.66
CA GLY A 10 -14.88 4.62 3.57
C GLY A 10 -15.92 5.74 3.51
N THR A 11 -16.33 6.13 2.30
CA THR A 11 -17.37 7.16 2.11
C THR A 11 -18.71 6.71 2.66
N TYR A 12 -19.12 5.46 2.43
CA TYR A 12 -20.38 4.90 2.93
C TYR A 12 -20.41 4.86 4.47
N LEU A 13 -19.32 4.40 5.09
CA LEU A 13 -19.18 4.34 6.56
C LEU A 13 -19.20 5.73 7.19
N TYR A 14 -18.62 6.73 6.53
CA TYR A 14 -18.66 8.13 6.98
C TYR A 14 -20.04 8.76 6.78
N CYS A 15 -20.59 8.67 5.55
CA CYS A 15 -21.89 9.21 5.19
C CYS A 15 -22.48 8.48 3.97
N GLN A 16 -23.51 7.67 4.21
CA GLN A 16 -24.22 6.91 3.18
C GLN A 16 -24.84 7.82 2.10
N ARG A 17 -25.36 9.00 2.49
CA ARG A 17 -25.91 9.97 1.56
C ARG A 17 -24.85 10.54 0.62
N ALA A 18 -23.66 10.84 1.13
CA ALA A 18 -22.55 11.31 0.30
C ALA A 18 -22.11 10.22 -0.70
N TRP A 19 -22.06 8.96 -0.27
CA TRP A 19 -21.80 7.84 -1.17
C TRP A 19 -22.86 7.70 -2.26
N TRP A 20 -24.15 7.84 -1.91
CA TRP A 20 -25.25 7.84 -2.89
C TRP A 20 -25.11 8.99 -3.89
N PHE A 21 -24.72 10.19 -3.46
CA PHE A 21 -24.46 11.31 -4.36
C PHE A 21 -23.30 11.03 -5.32
N GLN A 22 -22.20 10.44 -4.85
CA GLN A 22 -21.08 10.03 -5.69
C GLN A 22 -21.50 8.99 -6.75
N LEU A 23 -22.39 8.05 -6.41
CA LEU A 23 -22.97 7.09 -7.35
C LEU A 23 -23.78 7.74 -8.47
N HIS A 24 -24.39 8.90 -8.20
CA HIS A 24 -25.15 9.69 -9.18
C HIS A 24 -24.27 10.73 -9.92
N GLY A 25 -22.95 10.73 -9.67
CA GLY A 25 -22.01 11.63 -10.35
C GLY A 25 -21.97 13.05 -9.77
N HIS A 26 -22.56 13.29 -8.59
CA HIS A 26 -22.42 14.58 -7.93
C HIS A 26 -20.98 14.78 -7.44
N THR A 27 -20.46 15.97 -7.67
CA THR A 27 -19.14 16.39 -7.21
C THR A 27 -19.18 16.85 -5.76
N SER A 28 -18.05 16.75 -5.06
CA SER A 28 -17.89 17.39 -3.75
C SER A 28 -17.88 18.91 -3.90
N ASP A 29 -18.51 19.60 -2.96
CA ASP A 29 -18.44 21.06 -2.85
C ASP A 29 -17.05 21.55 -2.36
N ASN A 30 -16.19 20.62 -1.94
CA ASN A 30 -14.83 20.92 -1.48
C ASN A 30 -13.78 20.12 -2.29
N PRO A 31 -13.51 20.53 -3.55
CA PRO A 31 -12.55 19.83 -4.40
C PRO A 31 -11.09 20.04 -3.95
N ALA A 32 -10.79 21.13 -3.25
CA ALA A 32 -9.43 21.44 -2.80
C ALA A 32 -8.92 20.39 -1.79
N ASP A 33 -9.71 20.08 -0.76
CA ASP A 33 -9.32 19.09 0.25
C ASP A 33 -9.24 17.67 -0.33
N LEU A 34 -10.05 17.36 -1.35
CA LEU A 34 -9.95 16.09 -2.07
C LEU A 34 -8.61 15.95 -2.79
N VAL A 35 -8.18 16.99 -3.51
CA VAL A 35 -6.89 16.99 -4.23
C VAL A 35 -5.73 16.82 -3.24
N VAL A 36 -5.78 17.54 -2.12
CA VAL A 36 -4.76 17.43 -1.05
C VAL A 36 -4.73 16.01 -0.48
N GLY A 37 -5.89 15.42 -0.21
CA GLY A 37 -5.99 14.04 0.27
C GLY A 37 -5.42 13.03 -0.73
N HIS A 38 -5.73 13.18 -2.02
CA HIS A 38 -5.16 12.35 -3.08
C HIS A 38 -3.64 12.45 -3.15
N GLU A 39 -3.09 13.67 -3.14
CA GLU A 39 -1.65 13.87 -3.21
C GLU A 39 -0.94 13.26 -1.99
N LEU A 40 -1.51 13.39 -0.80
CA LEU A 40 -0.98 12.75 0.41
C LEU A 40 -0.99 11.23 0.29
N HIS A 41 -2.08 10.64 -0.19
CA HIS A 41 -2.19 9.20 -0.43
C HIS A 41 -1.19 8.71 -1.48
N ASP A 42 -0.98 9.45 -2.56
CA ASP A 42 -0.02 9.09 -3.61
C ASP A 42 1.42 9.13 -3.09
N ARG A 43 1.77 10.19 -2.35
CA ARG A 43 3.09 10.31 -1.70
C ARG A 43 3.31 9.15 -0.72
N HIS A 44 2.32 8.83 0.12
CA HIS A 44 2.40 7.70 1.05
C HIS A 44 2.47 6.36 0.32
N GLY A 45 1.70 6.15 -0.76
CA GLY A 45 1.76 4.93 -1.55
C GLY A 45 3.17 4.67 -2.10
N ARG A 46 3.84 5.71 -2.60
CA ARG A 46 5.23 5.62 -3.07
C ARG A 46 6.20 5.21 -1.96
N THR A 47 6.05 5.75 -0.74
CA THR A 47 6.93 5.37 0.38
C THR A 47 6.68 3.94 0.84
N VAL A 48 5.42 3.49 0.86
CA VAL A 48 5.05 2.10 1.19
C VAL A 48 5.65 1.11 0.19
N ILE A 49 5.57 1.41 -1.12
CA ILE A 49 6.16 0.56 -2.16
C ILE A 49 7.68 0.48 -1.98
N ALA A 50 8.35 1.63 -1.83
CA ALA A 50 9.79 1.68 -1.62
C ALA A 50 10.24 0.90 -0.37
N ALA A 51 9.53 1.06 0.75
CA ALA A 51 9.77 0.32 1.98
C ALA A 51 9.58 -1.20 1.77
N GLY A 52 8.56 -1.59 1.01
CA GLY A 52 8.32 -2.99 0.63
C GLY A 52 9.51 -3.58 -0.15
N CYS A 53 10.01 -2.86 -1.17
CA CYS A 53 11.16 -3.28 -1.97
C CYS A 53 12.44 -3.40 -1.13
N ILE A 54 12.74 -2.41 -0.29
CA ILE A 54 13.92 -2.43 0.60
C ILE A 54 13.83 -3.61 1.57
N ARG A 55 12.65 -3.85 2.16
CA ARG A 55 12.44 -4.98 3.06
C ARG A 55 12.62 -6.33 2.37
N ALA A 56 12.13 -6.48 1.15
CA ALA A 56 12.34 -7.69 0.36
C ALA A 56 13.84 -7.94 0.09
N LEU A 57 14.58 -6.87 -0.28
CA LEU A 57 16.02 -6.95 -0.50
C LEU A 57 16.78 -7.32 0.79
N ALA A 58 16.38 -6.76 1.94
CA ALA A 58 16.97 -7.08 3.23
C ALA A 58 16.81 -8.57 3.57
N TYR A 59 15.62 -9.14 3.36
CA TYR A 59 15.40 -10.57 3.57
C TYR A 59 16.17 -11.44 2.59
N ALA A 60 16.32 -11.02 1.33
CA ALA A 60 17.13 -11.73 0.34
C ALA A 60 18.62 -11.78 0.76
N PHE A 61 19.18 -10.66 1.22
CA PHE A 61 20.56 -10.63 1.74
C PHE A 61 20.73 -11.42 3.03
N LEU A 62 19.75 -11.36 3.94
CA LEU A 62 19.78 -12.18 5.15
C LEU A 62 19.79 -13.68 4.81
N LEU A 63 18.94 -14.12 3.89
CA LEU A 63 18.90 -15.51 3.43
C LEU A 63 20.23 -15.91 2.79
N LEU A 64 20.79 -15.06 1.93
CA LEU A 64 22.10 -15.31 1.31
C LEU A 64 23.21 -15.46 2.37
N ALA A 65 23.23 -14.59 3.38
CA ALA A 65 24.19 -14.67 4.47
C ALA A 65 24.08 -15.99 5.24
N VAL A 66 22.84 -16.42 5.57
CA VAL A 66 22.60 -17.71 6.22
C VAL A 66 23.12 -18.86 5.37
N VAL A 67 22.81 -18.90 4.07
CA VAL A 67 23.28 -19.94 3.15
C VAL A 67 24.80 -20.01 3.09
N LEU A 68 25.47 -18.86 2.97
CA LEU A 68 26.94 -18.80 2.92
C LEU A 68 27.57 -19.30 4.21
N VAL A 69 27.01 -18.90 5.36
CA VAL A 69 27.45 -19.37 6.68
C VAL A 69 27.28 -20.87 6.80
N THR A 70 26.13 -21.42 6.38
CA THR A 70 25.89 -22.86 6.38
C THR A 70 26.90 -23.60 5.50
N ILE A 71 27.16 -23.12 4.29
CA ILE A 71 28.17 -23.71 3.38
C ILE A 71 29.56 -23.69 4.03
N TYR A 72 29.95 -22.57 4.61
CA TYR A 72 31.25 -22.41 5.26
C TYR A 72 31.45 -23.42 6.39
N PHE A 73 30.49 -23.55 7.30
CA PHE A 73 30.58 -24.50 8.40
C PHE A 73 30.49 -25.96 7.95
N THR A 74 29.67 -26.26 6.93
CA THR A 74 29.56 -27.63 6.39
C THR A 74 30.89 -28.10 5.81
N ARG A 75 31.63 -27.21 5.13
CA ARG A 75 32.97 -27.50 4.58
C ARG A 75 34.06 -27.68 5.62
N GLN A 76 33.84 -27.29 6.88
CA GLN A 76 34.80 -27.51 7.96
C GLN A 76 34.58 -28.82 8.72
N LEU A 77 33.34 -29.32 8.69
CA LEU A 77 32.94 -30.52 9.42
C LEU A 77 33.12 -31.82 8.62
N VAL A 78 33.15 -31.72 7.29
CA VAL A 78 33.34 -32.83 6.34
C VAL A 78 34.71 -32.68 5.68
#